data_AF-A0A2V9UQM1-F1
#
_entry.id   AF-A0A2V9UQM1-F1
#
_cell.length_a   1.000
_cell.length_b   1.000
_cell.length_c   1.000
_cell.angle_alpha   90.00
_cell.angle_beta   90.00
_cell.angle_gamma   90.00
#
_symmetry.space_group_name_H-M   'P 1'
#
loop_
_entity.id
_entity.type
_entity.pdbx_description
1 polymer ?
#
loop_
_entity_poly.entity_id
_entity_poly.type
_entity_poly.pdbx_seq_one_letter_code
_entity_poly.pdbx_strand_id
1 'polypeptide(L)'
;MTREESNGSYVIIRHNVRTYESAGVMGVVHGKQNAEAAVKQFEDGQSSEDRHAGWRYFPEKTVIKAGTDPALATQLRQKELEVRESKALQEPDISPSR
;
A
#
# COMPACT_ATOMS: atom_id res chain seq x y z
N MET A 1 -5.80 14.27 -13.89
CA MET A 1 -6.10 13.85 -12.51
C MET A 1 -7.61 13.88 -12.34
N THR A 2 -8.22 12.75 -11.97
CA THR A 2 -9.66 12.66 -11.73
C THR A 2 -10.01 13.16 -10.31
N ARG A 3 -11.27 13.54 -10.08
CA ARG A 3 -11.75 13.95 -8.74
C ARG A 3 -11.49 12.88 -7.68
N GLU A 4 -11.55 11.61 -8.06
CA GLU A 4 -11.27 10.48 -7.17
C GLU A 4 -9.77 10.35 -6.83
N GLU A 5 -8.88 10.64 -7.78
CA GLU A 5 -7.44 10.69 -7.52
C GLU A 5 -7.07 11.84 -6.58
N SER A 6 -7.82 12.95 -6.64
CA SER A 6 -7.60 14.11 -5.78
C SER A 6 -8.15 13.93 -4.37
N ASN A 7 -9.28 13.23 -4.22
CA ASN A 7 -9.99 13.12 -2.94
C ASN A 7 -9.74 11.78 -2.21
N GLY A 8 -9.02 10.84 -2.81
CA GLY A 8 -8.69 9.54 -2.20
C GLY A 8 -7.64 9.67 -1.09
N SER A 9 -7.64 8.70 -0.15
CA SER A 9 -6.51 8.50 0.75
C SER A 9 -5.61 7.40 0.19
N TYR A 10 -4.31 7.53 0.42
CA TYR A 10 -3.28 6.62 -0.07
C TYR A 10 -2.34 6.25 1.07
N VAL A 11 -2.06 4.97 1.22
CA VAL A 11 -0.96 4.47 2.07
C VAL A 11 0.31 4.41 1.22
N ILE A 12 1.43 4.76 1.81
CA ILE A 12 2.76 4.53 1.22
C ILE A 12 3.33 3.28 1.86
N ILE A 13 3.60 2.25 1.06
CA ILE A 13 4.07 0.96 1.56
C ILE A 13 5.52 0.78 1.18
N ARG A 14 6.34 0.29 2.11
CA ARG A 14 7.71 -0.15 1.83
C ARG A 14 7.74 -1.66 1.70
N HIS A 15 8.31 -2.16 0.62
CA HIS A 15 8.40 -3.60 0.34
C HIS A 15 9.73 -3.93 -0.32
N ASN A 16 10.17 -5.18 -0.20
CA ASN A 16 11.35 -5.68 -0.87
C ASN A 16 10.94 -6.43 -2.14
N VAL A 17 11.36 -5.92 -3.30
CA VAL A 17 10.99 -6.50 -4.60
C VAL A 17 11.68 -7.84 -4.89
N ARG A 18 12.70 -8.20 -4.11
CA ARG A 18 13.46 -9.46 -4.26
C ARG A 18 12.97 -10.55 -3.33
N THR A 19 12.62 -10.21 -2.08
CA THR A 19 12.17 -11.17 -1.06
C THR A 19 10.66 -11.20 -0.90
N TYR A 20 9.94 -10.25 -1.51
CA TYR A 20 8.49 -10.03 -1.32
C TYR A 20 8.09 -9.67 0.12
N GLU A 21 9.06 -9.30 0.95
CA GLU A 21 8.80 -8.86 2.32
C GLU A 21 8.19 -7.46 2.35
N SER A 22 7.18 -7.27 3.19
CA SER A 22 6.60 -5.96 3.47
C SER A 22 7.20 -5.41 4.76
N ALA A 23 7.71 -4.18 4.72
CA ALA A 23 8.06 -3.42 5.92
C ALA A 23 6.87 -2.63 6.48
N GLY A 24 5.69 -2.77 5.87
CA GLY A 24 4.46 -2.11 6.30
C GLY A 24 4.25 -0.72 5.69
N VAL A 25 3.31 0.01 6.29
CA VAL A 25 2.95 1.37 5.90
C VAL A 25 3.96 2.36 6.49
N MET A 26 4.43 3.29 5.66
CA MET A 26 5.34 4.38 6.03
C MET A 26 4.60 5.70 6.29
N GLY A 27 3.38 5.83 5.76
CA GLY A 27 2.53 7.01 5.96
C GLY A 27 1.20 6.90 5.22
N VAL A 28 0.22 7.71 5.62
CA VAL A 28 -1.10 7.80 4.97
C VAL A 28 -1.37 9.25 4.58
N VAL A 29 -1.50 9.51 3.28
CA VAL A 29 -1.62 10.85 2.72
C VAL A 29 -2.91 11.01 1.90
N HIS A 30 -3.36 12.25 1.77
CA HIS A 30 -4.52 12.58 0.97
C HIS A 30 -4.10 13.00 -0.43
N GLY A 31 -4.75 12.44 -1.45
CA GLY A 31 -4.54 12.76 -2.86
C GLY A 31 -3.34 12.03 -3.49
N LYS A 32 -3.51 11.60 -4.75
CA LYS A 32 -2.52 10.82 -5.50
C LYS A 32 -1.21 11.56 -5.71
N GLN A 33 -1.26 12.86 -6.04
CA GLN A 33 -0.04 13.67 -6.24
C GLN A 33 0.81 13.75 -4.99
N ASN A 34 0.18 13.92 -3.82
CA ASN A 34 0.89 13.94 -2.54
C ASN A 34 1.48 12.55 -2.23
N ALA A 35 0.80 11.48 -2.63
CA ALA A 35 1.30 10.12 -2.50
C ALA A 35 2.55 9.87 -3.36
N GLU A 36 2.50 10.29 -4.63
CA GLU A 36 3.65 10.22 -5.55
C GLU A 36 4.83 11.07 -5.06
N ALA A 37 4.56 12.27 -4.56
CA ALA A 37 5.58 13.13 -3.95
C ALA A 37 6.19 12.51 -2.70
N ALA A 38 5.38 11.89 -1.83
CA ALA A 38 5.87 11.21 -0.63
C ALA A 38 6.74 10.00 -0.99
N VAL A 39 6.34 9.19 -1.99
CA VAL A 39 7.17 8.08 -2.49
C VAL A 39 8.53 8.58 -2.93
N LYS A 40 8.57 9.65 -3.74
CA LYS A 40 9.83 10.24 -4.19
C LYS A 40 10.69 10.71 -3.01
N GLN A 41 10.10 11.36 -2.01
CA GLN A 41 10.83 11.79 -0.81
C GLN A 41 11.43 10.60 -0.03
N PHE A 42 10.70 9.49 0.10
CA PHE A 42 11.22 8.30 0.74
C PHE A 42 12.34 7.64 -0.07
N GLU A 43 12.22 7.61 -1.40
CA GLU A 43 13.27 7.09 -2.29
C GLU A 43 14.53 7.95 -2.29
N ASP A 44 14.38 9.28 -2.28
CA ASP A 44 15.48 10.24 -2.21
C ASP A 44 16.23 10.12 -0.86
N GLY A 45 15.52 9.84 0.23
CA GLY A 45 16.09 9.60 1.55
C GLY A 45 16.60 8.17 1.78
N GLN A 46 16.42 7.26 0.81
CA GLN A 46 16.74 5.85 0.99
C GLN A 46 18.25 5.58 0.91
N SER A 47 18.75 4.76 1.83
CA SER A 47 20.15 4.33 1.84
C SER A 47 20.53 3.55 0.56
N SER A 48 21.80 3.62 0.16
CA SER A 48 22.30 2.81 -0.97
C SER A 48 22.18 1.31 -0.68
N GLU A 49 22.42 0.89 0.56
CA GLU A 49 22.31 -0.50 1.02
C GLU A 49 20.89 -1.02 0.87
N ASP A 50 19.89 -0.27 1.36
CA ASP A 50 18.49 -0.66 1.21
C ASP A 50 18.07 -0.71 -0.26
N ARG A 51 18.54 0.25 -1.07
CA ARG A 51 18.26 0.26 -2.52
C ARG A 51 18.86 -0.97 -3.20
N HIS A 52 20.08 -1.34 -2.83
CA HIS A 52 20.77 -2.52 -3.33
C HIS A 52 20.12 -3.81 -2.86
N ALA A 53 19.61 -3.86 -1.63
CA ALA A 53 18.87 -5.00 -1.08
C ALA A 53 17.50 -5.22 -1.73
N GLY A 54 16.96 -4.21 -2.43
CA GLY A 54 15.69 -4.30 -3.17
C GLY A 54 14.50 -3.63 -2.49
N TRP A 55 14.70 -2.88 -1.42
CA TRP A 55 13.61 -2.13 -0.78
C TRP A 55 13.10 -1.01 -1.70
N ARG A 56 11.79 -0.89 -1.88
CA ARG A 56 11.12 0.12 -2.70
C ARG A 56 9.82 0.58 -2.04
N TYR A 57 9.29 1.70 -2.52
CA TYR A 57 8.06 2.30 -2.00
C TYR A 57 7.00 2.35 -3.10
N PHE A 58 5.72 2.21 -2.75
CA PHE A 58 4.63 2.46 -3.69
C PHE A 58 3.40 3.03 -2.98
N PRO A 59 2.57 3.82 -3.67
CA PRO A 59 1.31 4.31 -3.14
C PRO A 59 0.17 3.33 -3.47
N GLU A 60 -0.70 3.06 -2.50
CA GLU A 60 -1.89 2.22 -2.67
C GLU A 60 -3.13 2.99 -2.19
N LYS A 61 -4.19 3.04 -3.00
CA LYS A 61 -5.44 3.70 -2.63
C LYS A 61 -6.10 2.93 -1.49
N THR A 62 -6.56 3.64 -0.47
CA THR A 62 -7.10 3.04 0.76
C THR A 62 -8.33 3.79 1.27
N VAL A 63 -9.09 3.12 2.15
CA VAL A 63 -10.13 3.73 2.98
C VAL A 63 -9.58 4.26 4.32
N ILE A 64 -8.32 3.94 4.66
CA ILE A 64 -7.67 4.43 5.89
C ILE A 64 -7.50 5.95 5.77
N LYS A 65 -7.85 6.67 6.84
CA LYS A 65 -7.83 8.14 6.85
C LYS A 65 -6.39 8.66 6.77
N ALA A 66 -6.15 9.67 5.93
CA ALA A 66 -4.88 10.39 5.92
C ALA A 66 -4.50 10.92 7.32
N GLY A 67 -3.20 10.86 7.65
CA GLY A 67 -2.67 11.18 8.98
C GLY A 67 -2.84 10.07 10.03
N THR A 68 -3.33 8.89 9.66
CA THR A 68 -3.30 7.72 10.55
C THR A 68 -1.86 7.32 10.83
N ASP A 69 -1.56 6.96 12.08
CA ASP A 69 -0.26 6.45 12.50
C ASP A 69 0.19 5.25 11.62
N PRO A 70 1.45 5.19 11.16
CA PRO A 70 1.90 4.13 10.26
C PRO A 70 1.81 2.70 10.84
N ALA A 71 2.05 2.53 12.14
CA ALA A 71 1.94 1.21 12.77
C ALA A 71 0.49 0.76 12.87
N LEU A 72 -0.42 1.67 13.23
CA LEU A 72 -1.86 1.41 13.20
C LEU A 72 -2.36 1.16 11.77
N ALA A 73 -1.91 1.95 10.79
CA ALA A 73 -2.27 1.78 9.38
C ALA A 73 -1.82 0.43 8.83
N THR A 74 -0.65 -0.05 9.25
CA THR A 74 -0.17 -1.40 8.92
C THR A 74 -1.12 -2.48 9.43
N GLN A 75 -1.55 -2.39 10.70
CA GLN A 75 -2.51 -3.35 11.27
C GLN A 75 -3.86 -3.30 10.57
N LEU A 76 -4.36 -2.10 10.24
CA LEU A 76 -5.65 -1.95 9.54
C LEU A 76 -5.59 -2.51 8.12
N ARG A 77 -4.51 -2.25 7.39
CA ARG A 77 -4.29 -2.80 6.05
C ARG A 77 -4.21 -4.32 6.09
N GLN A 78 -3.49 -4.89 7.06
CA GLN A 78 -3.39 -6.35 7.22
C GLN A 78 -4.76 -6.99 7.45
N LYS A 79 -5.58 -6.42 8.35
CA LYS A 79 -6.96 -6.88 8.58
C LYS A 79 -7.83 -6.78 7.34
N GLU A 80 -7.68 -5.71 6.55
CA GLU A 80 -8.43 -5.55 5.31
C GLU A 80 -8.06 -6.63 4.28
N LEU A 81 -6.78 -6.98 4.18
CA LEU A 81 -6.31 -8.08 3.33
C LEU A 81 -6.90 -9.42 3.77
N GLU A 82 -6.82 -9.73 5.07
CA GLU A 82 -7.39 -10.97 5.65
C GLU A 82 -8.89 -11.10 5.36
N VAL A 83 -9.65 -10.00 5.45
CA VAL A 83 -11.08 -9.97 5.12
C VAL A 83 -11.32 -10.22 3.63
N ARG A 84 -10.51 -9.62 2.74
CA ARG A 84 -10.64 -9.83 1.28
C ARG A 84 -10.31 -11.27 0.90
N GLU A 85 -9.25 -11.83 1.47
CA GLU A 85 -8.86 -13.23 1.26
C GLU A 85 -9.92 -14.20 1.78
N SER A 86 -10.47 -13.94 2.97
CA SER A 86 -11.55 -14.75 3.54
C SER A 86 -12.82 -14.77 2.69
N LYS A 87 -13.14 -13.65 2.03
CA LYS A 87 -14.28 -13.55 1.11
C LYS A 87 -14.02 -14.30 -0.19
N ALA A 88 -12.83 -14.16 -0.76
CA ALA A 88 -12.45 -14.87 -1.99
C ALA A 88 -12.51 -16.39 -1.83
N LEU A 89 -12.18 -16.92 -0.63
CA LEU A 89 -12.29 -18.35 -0.31
C LEU A 89 -13.74 -18.85 -0.14
N GLN A 90 -14.70 -17.95 0.05
CA GLN A 90 -16.12 -18.29 0.24
C GLN A 90 -16.94 -18.14 -1.04
N GLU A 91 -16.40 -17.55 -2.10
CA GLU A 91 -17.06 -17.50 -3.39
C GLU A 91 -17.09 -18.91 -4.01
N PRO A 92 -18.27 -19.50 -4.27
CA PRO A 92 -18.34 -20.81 -4.91
C PRO A 92 -17.69 -20.71 -6.29
N ASP A 93 -16.89 -21.72 -6.63
CA ASP A 93 -16.23 -21.85 -7.93
C ASP A 93 -17.29 -21.92 -9.05
N ILE A 94 -17.68 -20.76 -9.58
CA ILE A 94 -18.48 -20.67 -10.80
C ILE A 94 -17.51 -20.76 -11.99
N SER A 95 -16.75 -21.85 -12.05
CA SER A 95 -16.13 -22.28 -13.30
C SER A 95 -17.26 -22.74 -14.23
N PRO A 96 -17.51 -22.08 -15.37
CA PRO A 96 -18.46 -22.61 -16.34
C PRO A 96 -17.90 -23.92 -16.89
N SER A 97 -18.52 -25.04 -16.53
CA SER A 97 -18.27 -26.35 -17.12
C SER A 97 -18.42 -26.22 -18.63
N ARG A 98 -17.32 -26.45 -19.35
CA ARG A 98 -17.27 -26.41 -20.82
C ARG A 98 -17.55 -27.79 -21.41
#